data_AF-A0A1A9Z7J8-F1
#
_entry.id   AF-A0A1A9Z7J8-F1
#
_cell.length_a   1.000
_cell.length_b   1.000
_cell.length_c   1.000
_cell.angle_alpha   90.00
_cell.angle_beta   90.00
_cell.angle_gamma   90.00
#
_symmetry.space_group_name_H-M   'P 1'
#
loop_
_entity.id
_entity.type
_entity.pdbx_description
1 polymer ?
#
loop_
_entity_poly.entity_id
_entity_poly.type
_entity_poly.pdbx_seq_one_letter_code
_entity_poly.pdbx_strand_id
1 'polypeptide(L)'
;MSAYAYIAIGVIACVVFIFLCIGAIRENVCCTVTFIVFMILGIIAQAVLAFLLTNGDHNVGSNLANILDEAWENELKSAGAMSIYESSFECCGRASPQDYIVNDRLPPATCFANGDSKVVENLIAIGCRAKVEHFVTDLLHIFNCLAWVLIVLELLITFIGCGLCNSIRNDRRRSFY
;
A
#
# COMPACT_ATOMS: atom_id res chain seq x y z
N MET A 1 0.31 -5.30 17.08
CA MET A 1 1.52 -5.12 16.26
C MET A 1 1.35 -4.01 15.21
N SER A 2 0.20 -3.90 14.55
CA SER A 2 -0.11 -2.83 13.58
C SER A 2 -0.05 -1.40 14.14
N ALA A 3 -0.48 -1.17 15.39
CA ALA A 3 -0.48 0.17 16.01
C ALA A 3 0.92 0.82 16.10
N TYR A 4 1.96 0.04 16.43
CA TYR A 4 3.32 0.57 16.55
C TYR A 4 3.92 0.96 15.18
N ALA A 5 3.51 0.29 14.10
CA ALA A 5 3.95 0.63 12.75
C ALA A 5 3.43 2.01 12.33
N TYR A 6 2.16 2.33 12.61
CA TYR A 6 1.60 3.66 12.31
C TYR A 6 2.29 4.77 13.10
N ILE A 7 2.61 4.54 14.37
CA ILE A 7 3.35 5.51 15.21
C ILE A 7 4.76 5.74 14.64
N ALA A 8 5.46 4.67 14.25
CA ALA A 8 6.81 4.78 13.70
C ALA A 8 6.82 5.58 12.38
N ILE A 9 5.88 5.32 11.48
CA ILE A 9 5.73 6.07 10.22
C ILE A 9 5.48 7.56 10.50
N GLY A 10 4.59 7.87 11.45
CA GLY A 10 4.30 9.24 11.84
C GLY A 10 5.52 9.99 12.38
N VAL A 11 6.32 9.35 13.24
CA VAL A 11 7.55 9.97 13.79
C VAL A 11 8.57 10.24 12.68
N ILE A 12 8.78 9.29 11.77
CA ILE A 12 9.71 9.46 10.64
C ILE A 12 9.26 10.63 9.75
N ALA A 13 7.97 10.72 9.43
CA ALA A 13 7.43 11.83 8.64
C ALA A 13 7.64 13.19 9.32
N CYS A 14 7.39 13.28 10.63
CA CYS A 14 7.65 14.50 11.41
C CYS A 14 9.14 14.89 11.39
N VAL A 15 10.04 13.93 11.53
CA VAL A 15 11.49 14.17 11.49
C VAL A 15 11.91 14.71 10.12
N VAL A 16 11.44 14.09 9.03
CA VAL A 16 11.70 14.57 7.66
C VAL A 16 11.21 16.00 7.46
N PHE A 17 10.02 16.33 7.97
CA PHE A 17 9.46 17.68 7.89
C PHE A 17 10.29 18.72 8.67
N ILE A 18 10.78 18.36 9.84
CA ILE A 18 11.68 19.22 10.63
C ILE A 18 12.99 19.46 9.87
N PHE A 19 13.56 18.44 9.24
CA PHE A 19 14.77 18.59 8.42
C PHE A 19 14.54 19.49 7.19
N LEU A 20 13.38 19.37 6.53
CA LEU A 20 12.95 20.25 5.44
C LEU A 20 12.89 21.72 5.88
N CYS A 21 12.23 22.00 7.01
CA CYS A 21 12.12 23.35 7.55
C CYS A 21 13.49 23.93 7.97
N ILE A 22 14.32 23.15 8.65
CA ILE A 22 15.66 23.59 9.09
C ILE A 22 16.56 23.86 7.88
N GLY A 23 16.52 23.00 6.85
CA GLY A 23 17.28 23.18 5.62
C GLY A 23 16.93 24.47 4.90
N ALA A 24 15.63 24.81 4.83
CA ALA A 24 15.16 26.06 4.22
C ALA A 24 15.54 27.31 5.03
N ILE A 25 15.42 27.26 6.36
CA ILE A 25 15.62 28.45 7.23
C ILE A 25 17.09 28.78 7.48
N ARG A 26 17.96 27.77 7.63
CA ARG A 26 19.33 28.00 8.12
C ARG A 26 20.34 28.39 7.04
N GLU A 27 19.94 28.47 5.77
CA GLU A 27 20.81 28.71 4.59
C GLU A 27 22.13 27.92 4.64
N ASN A 28 22.12 26.75 5.30
CA ASN A 28 23.33 25.97 5.51
C ASN A 28 23.52 25.02 4.33
N VAL A 29 24.54 25.29 3.53
CA VAL A 29 24.91 24.51 2.35
C VAL A 29 25.07 23.02 2.69
N CYS A 30 25.65 22.69 3.86
CA CYS A 30 25.86 21.29 4.24
C CYS A 30 24.53 20.55 4.47
N CYS A 31 23.61 21.14 5.23
CA CYS A 31 22.29 20.55 5.50
C CYS A 31 21.44 20.41 4.24
N THR A 32 21.54 21.39 3.33
CA THR A 32 20.81 21.37 2.05
C THR A 32 21.32 20.25 1.15
N VAL A 33 22.64 20.06 1.08
CA VAL A 33 23.24 18.95 0.30
C VAL A 33 22.86 17.60 0.87
N THR A 34 22.90 17.41 2.20
CA THR A 34 22.48 16.13 2.81
C THR A 34 21.02 15.81 2.52
N PHE A 35 20.14 16.81 2.57
CA PHE A 35 18.73 16.64 2.23
C PHE A 35 18.54 16.19 0.77
N ILE A 36 19.22 16.84 -0.18
CA ILE A 36 19.19 16.46 -1.60
C ILE A 36 19.66 15.02 -1.81
N VAL A 37 20.71 14.57 -1.11
CA VAL A 37 21.18 13.19 -1.20
C VAL A 37 20.12 12.20 -0.71
N PHE A 38 19.46 12.46 0.42
CA PHE A 38 18.39 11.59 0.90
C PHE A 38 17.19 11.56 -0.05
N MET A 39 16.82 12.69 -0.64
CA MET A 39 15.74 12.75 -1.64
C MET A 39 16.09 11.90 -2.88
N ILE A 40 17.31 12.00 -3.39
CA ILE A 40 17.76 11.18 -4.54
C ILE A 40 17.72 9.69 -4.20
N LEU A 41 18.16 9.29 -2.99
CA LEU A 41 18.05 7.90 -2.54
C LEU A 41 16.59 7.44 -2.45
N GLY A 42 15.69 8.31 -1.98
CA GLY A 42 14.24 8.08 -1.96
C GLY A 42 13.67 7.84 -3.35
N ILE A 43 14.01 8.71 -4.31
CA ILE A 43 13.59 8.58 -5.72
C ILE A 43 14.07 7.25 -6.31
N ILE A 44 15.32 6.86 -6.07
CA ILE A 44 15.85 5.58 -6.56
C ILE A 44 15.07 4.40 -5.96
N ALA A 45 14.83 4.43 -4.64
CA ALA A 45 14.09 3.37 -3.96
C ALA A 45 12.64 3.26 -4.48
N GLN A 46 11.94 4.38 -4.64
CA GLN A 46 10.58 4.44 -5.20
C GLN A 46 10.55 3.96 -6.65
N ALA A 47 11.51 4.38 -7.47
CA ALA A 47 11.60 3.98 -8.88
C ALA A 47 11.84 2.46 -9.00
N VAL A 48 12.71 1.88 -8.17
CA VAL A 48 12.91 0.43 -8.11
C VAL A 48 11.61 -0.28 -7.70
N LEU A 49 10.93 0.19 -6.65
CA LEU A 49 9.68 -0.42 -6.21
C LEU A 49 8.57 -0.33 -7.27
N ALA A 50 8.38 0.83 -7.89
CA ALA A 50 7.40 1.04 -8.95
C ALA A 50 7.71 0.16 -10.17
N PHE A 51 9.00 0.04 -10.55
CA PHE A 51 9.43 -0.84 -11.62
C PHE A 51 9.18 -2.32 -11.29
N LEU A 52 9.46 -2.74 -10.05
CA LEU A 52 9.17 -4.10 -9.58
C LEU A 52 7.68 -4.38 -9.49
N LEU A 53 6.83 -3.40 -9.18
CA LEU A 53 5.38 -3.58 -9.18
C LEU A 53 4.79 -3.61 -10.60
N THR A 54 5.41 -2.90 -11.55
CA THR A 54 4.95 -2.84 -12.94
C THR A 54 5.39 -4.07 -13.74
N ASN A 55 6.61 -4.56 -13.51
CA ASN A 55 7.16 -5.75 -14.18
C ASN A 55 7.05 -7.02 -13.33
N GLY A 56 6.71 -6.87 -12.05
CA GLY A 56 6.39 -7.98 -11.17
C GLY A 56 5.19 -8.71 -11.71
N ASP A 57 5.35 -10.02 -11.81
CA ASP A 57 4.40 -10.94 -12.41
C ASP A 57 2.97 -10.60 -11.96
N HIS A 58 2.01 -10.63 -12.88
CA HIS A 58 0.59 -10.37 -12.62
C HIS A 58 0.01 -11.25 -11.50
N ASN A 59 0.77 -12.26 -11.09
CA ASN A 59 0.58 -13.15 -9.96
C ASN A 59 0.74 -12.53 -8.55
N VAL A 60 1.04 -11.24 -8.37
CA VAL A 60 1.03 -10.67 -7.00
C VAL A 60 -0.37 -10.78 -6.38
N GLY A 61 -1.43 -10.56 -7.18
CA GLY A 61 -2.81 -10.79 -6.77
C GLY A 61 -3.06 -12.25 -6.40
N SER A 62 -2.60 -13.19 -7.23
CA SER A 62 -2.77 -14.62 -6.96
C SER A 62 -1.97 -15.12 -5.76
N ASN A 63 -0.76 -14.58 -5.55
CA ASN A 63 0.07 -14.90 -4.40
C ASN A 63 -0.57 -14.42 -3.10
N LEU A 64 -1.16 -13.22 -3.11
CA LEU A 64 -1.89 -12.73 -1.94
C LEU A 64 -3.21 -13.47 -1.75
N ALA A 65 -3.85 -13.91 -2.83
CA ALA A 65 -5.01 -14.79 -2.76
C ALA A 65 -4.68 -16.18 -2.15
N ASN A 66 -3.42 -16.62 -2.11
CA ASN A 66 -3.04 -17.83 -1.38
C ASN A 66 -3.22 -17.69 0.15
N ILE A 67 -3.19 -16.47 0.69
CA ILE A 67 -3.53 -16.23 2.11
C ILE A 67 -4.99 -16.61 2.37
N LEU A 68 -5.85 -16.39 1.39
CA LEU A 68 -7.24 -16.80 1.46
C LEU A 68 -7.37 -18.33 1.42
N ASP A 69 -6.51 -19.02 0.67
CA ASP A 69 -6.47 -20.48 0.66
C ASP A 69 -6.08 -21.03 2.05
N GLU A 70 -5.15 -20.40 2.74
CA GLU A 70 -4.81 -20.74 4.13
C GLU A 70 -5.97 -20.42 5.10
N ALA A 71 -6.65 -19.29 4.91
CA ALA A 71 -7.85 -18.96 5.68
C ALA A 71 -8.98 -19.99 5.47
N TRP A 72 -9.13 -20.51 4.26
CA TRP A 72 -10.06 -21.56 3.92
C TRP A 72 -9.72 -22.89 4.61
N GLU A 73 -8.45 -23.29 4.61
CA GLU A 73 -8.00 -24.49 5.35
C GLU A 73 -8.26 -24.36 6.87
N ASN A 74 -8.12 -23.15 7.40
CA ASN A 74 -8.46 -22.87 8.80
C ASN A 74 -9.97 -22.90 9.04
N GLU A 75 -10.78 -22.41 8.09
CA GLU A 75 -12.24 -22.51 8.14
C GLU A 75 -12.68 -23.97 8.19
N LEU A 76 -12.06 -24.85 7.38
CA LEU A 76 -12.32 -26.30 7.39
C LEU A 76 -12.00 -26.94 8.75
N LYS A 77 -11.03 -26.44 9.51
CA LYS A 77 -10.72 -26.93 10.86
C LYS A 77 -11.62 -26.33 11.95
N SER A 78 -11.87 -25.02 11.86
CA SER A 78 -12.64 -24.25 12.82
C SER A 78 -13.49 -23.22 12.08
N ALA A 79 -14.81 -23.32 12.21
CA ALA A 79 -15.73 -22.38 11.60
C ALA A 79 -15.47 -20.94 12.09
N GLY A 80 -15.51 -19.97 11.18
CA GLY A 80 -15.40 -18.54 11.46
C GLY A 80 -14.11 -17.85 11.00
N ALA A 81 -13.09 -18.57 10.52
CA ALA A 81 -11.88 -18.00 9.94
C ALA A 81 -12.14 -17.20 8.63
N MET A 82 -13.13 -17.61 7.84
CA MET A 82 -13.51 -16.99 6.57
C MET A 82 -14.45 -15.79 6.75
N SER A 83 -15.15 -15.71 7.89
CA SER A 83 -16.23 -14.74 8.15
C SER A 83 -15.84 -13.27 7.94
N ILE A 84 -14.60 -12.90 8.29
CA ILE A 84 -14.07 -11.55 8.12
C ILE A 84 -13.90 -11.22 6.63
N TYR A 85 -13.42 -12.17 5.84
CA TYR A 85 -13.21 -11.95 4.40
C TYR A 85 -14.54 -11.87 3.66
N GLU A 86 -15.48 -12.75 3.97
CA GLU A 86 -16.80 -12.79 3.35
C GLU A 86 -17.59 -11.51 3.60
N SER A 87 -17.58 -11.03 4.85
CA SER A 87 -18.24 -9.78 5.23
C SER A 87 -17.55 -8.54 4.68
N SER A 88 -16.21 -8.54 4.58
CA SER A 88 -15.46 -7.36 4.11
C SER A 88 -15.49 -7.19 2.60
N PHE A 89 -15.50 -8.29 1.84
CA PHE A 89 -15.40 -8.28 0.39
C PHE A 89 -16.71 -8.65 -0.33
N GLU A 90 -17.79 -8.91 0.42
CA GLU A 90 -19.10 -9.33 -0.10
C GLU A 90 -18.93 -10.51 -1.07
N CYS A 91 -18.31 -11.57 -0.57
CA CYS A 91 -17.99 -12.79 -1.31
C CYS A 91 -18.31 -14.00 -0.45
N CYS A 92 -18.37 -15.19 -1.05
CA CYS A 92 -18.69 -16.40 -0.32
C CYS A 92 -17.84 -17.60 -0.76
N GLY A 93 -17.29 -18.30 0.23
CA GLY A 93 -16.44 -19.46 -0.01
C GLY A 93 -15.10 -19.11 -0.67
N ARG A 94 -14.30 -20.14 -0.95
CA ARG A 94 -12.97 -19.95 -1.56
C ARG A 94 -13.10 -19.50 -3.01
N ALA A 95 -13.69 -20.33 -3.86
CA ALA A 95 -13.99 -20.07 -5.25
C ALA A 95 -15.49 -19.86 -5.50
N SER A 96 -16.35 -20.43 -4.66
CA SER A 96 -17.80 -20.32 -4.80
C SER A 96 -18.53 -20.77 -3.53
N PRO A 97 -19.81 -20.40 -3.30
CA PRO A 97 -20.61 -20.91 -2.18
C PRO A 97 -20.72 -22.44 -2.12
N GLN A 98 -20.58 -23.11 -3.27
CA GLN A 98 -20.61 -24.57 -3.35
C GLN A 98 -19.46 -25.23 -2.57
N ASP A 99 -18.37 -24.50 -2.30
CA ASP A 99 -17.24 -25.03 -1.53
C ASP A 99 -17.66 -25.43 -0.11
N TYR A 100 -18.64 -24.75 0.48
CA TYR A 100 -19.23 -25.15 1.76
C TYR A 100 -20.02 -26.46 1.62
N ILE A 101 -20.83 -26.58 0.57
CA ILE A 101 -21.71 -27.74 0.34
C ILE A 101 -20.89 -29.01 0.11
N VAL A 102 -19.80 -28.91 -0.66
CA VAL A 102 -18.89 -30.04 -0.94
C VAL A 102 -18.20 -30.55 0.33
N ASN A 103 -18.04 -29.70 1.36
CA ASN A 103 -17.48 -30.06 2.65
C ASN A 103 -18.57 -30.36 3.71
N ASP A 104 -19.78 -30.73 3.28
CA ASP A 104 -20.94 -31.05 4.12
C ASP A 104 -21.33 -29.93 5.10
N ARG A 105 -21.12 -28.66 4.69
CA ARG A 105 -21.45 -27.46 5.48
C ARG A 105 -22.44 -26.58 4.76
N LEU A 106 -23.28 -25.90 5.53
CA LEU A 106 -24.10 -24.82 5.01
C LEU A 106 -23.27 -23.52 4.97
N PRO A 107 -23.42 -22.69 3.93
CA PRO A 107 -22.82 -21.36 3.90
C PRO A 107 -23.22 -20.54 5.14
N PRO A 108 -22.28 -19.86 5.80
CA PRO A 108 -22.56 -19.02 6.95
C PRO A 108 -23.45 -17.81 6.58
N ALA A 109 -24.03 -17.15 7.57
CA ALA A 109 -24.81 -15.93 7.37
C ALA A 109 -24.04 -14.82 6.62
N THR A 110 -22.72 -14.78 6.75
CA THR A 110 -21.82 -13.84 6.05
C THR A 110 -21.86 -13.99 4.52
N CYS A 111 -22.29 -15.13 4.00
CA CYS A 111 -22.45 -15.37 2.56
C CYS A 111 -23.74 -14.80 1.96
N PHE A 112 -24.61 -14.18 2.78
CA PHE A 112 -25.87 -13.62 2.33
C PHE A 112 -25.81 -12.09 2.44
N ALA A 113 -26.25 -11.38 1.40
CA ALA A 113 -26.11 -9.91 1.30
C ALA A 113 -26.71 -9.12 2.48
N ASN A 114 -27.67 -9.71 3.21
CA ASN A 114 -28.32 -9.10 4.38
C ASN A 114 -28.07 -9.88 5.68
N GLY A 115 -27.18 -10.89 5.68
CA GLY A 115 -27.01 -11.80 6.81
C GLY A 115 -28.16 -12.81 7.00
N ASP A 116 -29.19 -12.75 6.14
CA ASP A 116 -30.36 -13.61 6.23
C ASP A 116 -30.17 -14.91 5.46
N SER A 117 -29.67 -15.94 6.14
CA SER A 117 -29.50 -17.31 5.60
C SER A 117 -30.79 -18.01 5.18
N LYS A 118 -31.95 -17.38 5.42
CA LYS A 118 -33.28 -17.94 5.09
C LYS A 118 -33.73 -17.60 3.67
N VAL A 119 -33.13 -16.59 3.05
CA VAL A 119 -33.51 -16.13 1.71
C VAL A 119 -32.43 -16.57 0.71
N VAL A 120 -32.71 -17.63 -0.03
CA VAL A 120 -31.77 -18.22 -1.00
C VAL A 120 -31.41 -17.25 -2.12
N GLU A 121 -32.31 -16.33 -2.48
CA GLU A 121 -32.06 -15.29 -3.49
C GLU A 121 -30.95 -14.30 -3.10
N ASN A 122 -30.64 -14.18 -1.81
CA ASN A 122 -29.59 -13.27 -1.30
C ASN A 122 -28.21 -13.93 -1.22
N LEU A 123 -28.06 -15.17 -1.71
CA LEU A 123 -26.79 -15.88 -1.68
C LEU A 123 -25.79 -15.24 -2.66
N ILE A 124 -24.64 -14.84 -2.14
CA ILE A 124 -23.57 -14.22 -2.93
C ILE A 124 -22.88 -15.32 -3.76
N ALA A 125 -23.07 -15.31 -5.08
CA ALA A 125 -22.49 -16.33 -5.97
C ALA A 125 -20.99 -16.13 -6.26
N ILE A 126 -20.40 -15.02 -5.85
CA ILE A 126 -19.02 -14.64 -6.18
C ILE A 126 -18.06 -15.23 -5.14
N GLY A 127 -17.06 -15.98 -5.61
CA GLY A 127 -15.99 -16.50 -4.76
C GLY A 127 -15.03 -15.45 -4.23
N CYS A 128 -14.57 -15.62 -2.99
CA CYS A 128 -13.66 -14.67 -2.36
C CYS A 128 -12.30 -14.60 -3.04
N ARG A 129 -11.78 -15.70 -3.61
CA ARG A 129 -10.45 -15.72 -4.23
C ARG A 129 -10.35 -14.74 -5.39
N ALA A 130 -11.29 -14.80 -6.32
CA ALA A 130 -11.33 -13.89 -7.47
C ALA A 130 -11.56 -12.44 -7.03
N LYS A 131 -12.45 -12.21 -6.05
CA LYS A 131 -12.78 -10.87 -5.55
C LYS A 131 -11.58 -10.20 -4.87
N VAL A 132 -10.88 -10.94 -4.01
CA VAL A 132 -9.67 -10.47 -3.32
C VAL A 132 -8.54 -10.26 -4.32
N GLU A 133 -8.34 -11.17 -5.27
CA GLU A 133 -7.33 -11.02 -6.32
C GLU A 133 -7.54 -9.72 -7.10
N HIS A 134 -8.76 -9.47 -7.59
CA HIS A 134 -9.11 -8.22 -8.28
C HIS A 134 -8.92 -6.99 -7.40
N PHE A 135 -9.40 -7.03 -6.15
CA PHE A 135 -9.26 -5.91 -5.23
C PHE A 135 -7.78 -5.54 -4.99
N VAL A 136 -6.93 -6.56 -4.82
CA VAL A 136 -5.50 -6.39 -4.56
C VAL A 136 -4.80 -5.87 -5.81
N THR A 137 -5.11 -6.40 -7.00
CA THR A 137 -4.52 -5.90 -8.25
C THR A 137 -4.91 -4.45 -8.52
N ASP A 138 -6.17 -4.08 -8.27
CA ASP A 138 -6.64 -2.70 -8.44
C ASP A 138 -5.96 -1.75 -7.45
N LEU A 139 -5.84 -2.17 -6.18
CA LEU A 139 -5.16 -1.41 -5.16
C LEU A 139 -3.67 -1.21 -5.49
N LEU A 140 -2.98 -2.27 -5.94
CA LEU A 140 -1.58 -2.18 -6.38
C LEU A 140 -1.40 -1.25 -7.57
N HIS A 141 -2.34 -1.28 -8.53
CA HIS A 141 -2.33 -0.36 -9.67
C HIS A 141 -2.47 1.11 -9.22
N ILE A 142 -3.37 1.38 -8.26
CA ILE A 142 -3.52 2.71 -7.66
C ILE A 142 -2.23 3.13 -6.94
N PHE A 143 -1.64 2.27 -6.13
CA PHE A 143 -0.38 2.56 -5.45
C PHE A 143 0.77 2.83 -6.42
N ASN A 144 0.85 2.07 -7.52
CA ASN A 144 1.86 2.31 -8.56
C ASN A 144 1.67 3.69 -9.21
N CYS A 145 0.43 4.07 -9.52
CA CYS A 145 0.11 5.41 -10.03
C CYS A 145 0.53 6.51 -9.06
N LEU A 146 0.20 6.36 -7.77
CA LEU A 146 0.60 7.32 -6.72
C LEU A 146 2.13 7.39 -6.58
N ALA A 147 2.84 6.27 -6.68
CA ALA A 147 4.30 6.24 -6.63
C ALA A 147 4.93 7.08 -7.77
N TRP A 148 4.42 6.95 -9.00
CA TRP A 148 4.89 7.78 -10.12
C TRP A 148 4.64 9.27 -9.90
N VAL A 149 3.47 9.65 -9.38
CA VAL A 149 3.15 11.05 -9.05
C VAL A 149 4.11 11.59 -7.97
N LEU A 150 4.41 10.79 -6.95
CA LEU A 150 5.35 11.15 -5.89
C LEU A 150 6.77 11.36 -6.43
N ILE A 151 7.26 10.48 -7.31
CA ILE A 151 8.58 10.63 -7.94
C ILE A 151 8.69 11.96 -8.69
N VAL A 152 7.66 12.34 -9.46
CA VAL A 152 7.65 13.63 -10.18
C VAL A 152 7.71 14.80 -9.21
N LEU A 153 6.93 14.75 -8.12
CA LEU A 153 6.95 15.79 -7.10
C LEU A 153 8.31 15.91 -6.40
N GLU A 154 8.93 14.78 -6.03
CA GLU A 154 10.25 14.74 -5.41
C GLU A 154 11.34 15.27 -6.33
N LEU A 155 11.27 14.99 -7.64
CA LEU A 155 12.18 15.55 -8.63
C LEU A 155 12.06 17.07 -8.72
N LEU A 156 10.83 17.62 -8.71
CA LEU A 156 10.61 19.07 -8.71
C LEU A 156 11.17 19.73 -7.45
N ILE A 157 10.93 19.13 -6.28
CA ILE A 157 11.47 19.61 -5.00
C ILE A 157 13.00 19.59 -5.02
N THR A 158 13.59 18.50 -5.51
CA THR A 158 15.05 18.35 -5.60
C THR A 158 15.66 19.37 -6.57
N PHE A 159 15.01 19.64 -7.71
CA PHE A 159 15.44 20.65 -8.67
C PHE A 159 15.47 22.05 -8.05
N ILE A 160 14.41 22.43 -7.34
CA ILE A 160 14.34 23.71 -6.62
C ILE A 160 15.42 23.77 -5.52
N GLY A 161 15.60 22.67 -4.77
CA GLY A 161 16.64 22.56 -3.74
C GLY A 161 18.06 22.76 -4.27
N CYS A 162 18.38 22.20 -5.45
CA CYS A 162 19.65 22.44 -6.13
C CYS A 162 19.84 23.91 -6.52
N GLY A 163 18.78 24.55 -7.03
CA GLY A 163 18.77 25.99 -7.33
C GLY A 163 19.06 26.85 -6.11
N LEU A 164 18.38 26.57 -4.99
CA LEU A 164 18.60 27.26 -3.71
C LEU A 164 20.03 27.06 -3.20
N CYS A 165 20.54 25.82 -3.25
CA CYS A 165 21.91 25.52 -2.85
C CYS A 165 22.95 26.30 -3.68
N ASN A 166 22.71 26.46 -4.99
CA ASN A 166 23.56 27.26 -5.86
C ASN A 166 23.48 28.76 -5.53
N SER A 167 22.29 29.29 -5.24
CA SER A 167 22.10 30.68 -4.83
C SER A 167 22.85 30.98 -3.54
N ILE A 168 22.67 30.16 -2.50
CA ILE A 168 23.37 30.31 -1.22
C ILE A 168 24.90 30.25 -1.42
N ARG A 169 25.38 29.32 -2.24
CA ARG A 169 26.82 29.20 -2.51
C ARG A 169 27.36 30.41 -3.27
N ASN A 170 26.57 30.99 -4.17
CA ASN A 170 26.91 32.20 -4.89
C ASN A 170 26.95 33.43 -3.97
N ASP A 171 25.96 33.60 -3.08
CA ASP A 171 25.93 34.72 -2.13
C ASP A 171 27.08 34.65 -1.12
N ARG A 172 27.40 33.44 -0.62
CA ARG A 172 28.59 33.24 0.22
C ARG A 172 29.90 33.56 -0.51
N ARG A 173 29.99 33.35 -1.83
CA ARG A 173 31.19 33.77 -2.59
C ARG A 173 31.27 35.29 -2.71
N ARG A 174 30.14 35.96 -2.89
CA ARG A 174 30.08 37.43 -3.00
C ARG A 174 30.46 38.12 -1.70
N SER A 175 30.13 37.56 -0.53
CA SER A 175 30.48 38.15 0.77
C SER A 175 31.98 38.16 1.10
N PHE A 176 32.82 37.45 0.35
CA PHE A 176 34.27 37.43 0.55
C PHE A 176 35.05 38.47 -0.30
N TYR A 177 34.36 39.19 -1.19
CA TYR A 177 34.91 40.31 -1.97
C TYR A 177 34.42 41.64 -1.40
#